data_AF-A0A959LRR6-F1
#
_entry.id   AF-A0A959LRR6-F1
#
_cell.length_a   1.000
_cell.length_b   1.000
_cell.length_c   1.000
_cell.angle_alpha   90.00
_cell.angle_beta   90.00
_cell.angle_gamma   90.00
#
_symmetry.space_group_name_H-M   'P 1'
#
loop_
_entity.id
_entity.type
_entity.pdbx_description
1 polymer ?
#
loop_
_entity_poly.entity_id
_entity_poly.type
_entity_poly.pdbx_seq_one_letter_code
_entity_poly.pdbx_strand_id
1 'polypeptide(L)'
;MVEEVRRQFREIPGIMEGKGEPEYDKCVAISTGASIKKMVLPGAITILAPLLVGFIVGPEALGGMLAGATVSGVLMGMFQNNAGGAWDNAKKSFEKGVDIQGQTYHKGSDPHKAAVTGDTVGDPFKDTSGPSMNILIKLMSIVALVIAPTLANINGTNNHDEAAKVQQTQQVEKVEVVQK
;
A
#
# COMPACT_ATOMS: atom_id res chain seq x y z
N MET A 1 17.44 -12.47 8.69
CA MET A 1 17.08 -12.24 10.10
C MET A 1 17.04 -13.56 10.87
N VAL A 2 16.12 -14.48 10.57
CA VAL A 2 16.00 -15.77 11.32
C VAL A 2 17.30 -16.57 11.34
N GLU A 3 17.96 -16.73 10.19
CA GLU A 3 19.24 -17.46 10.12
C GLU A 3 20.34 -16.78 10.91
N GLU A 4 20.41 -15.44 10.90
CA GLU A 4 21.40 -14.69 11.67
C GLU A 4 21.16 -14.82 13.18
N VAL A 5 19.91 -14.76 13.62
CA VAL A 5 19.56 -14.98 15.03
C VAL A 5 19.91 -16.42 15.46
N ARG A 6 19.61 -17.42 14.62
CA ARG A 6 19.99 -18.82 14.87
C ARG A 6 21.50 -19.01 14.90
N ARG A 7 22.24 -18.31 14.03
CA ARG A 7 23.70 -18.31 14.00
C ARG A 7 24.26 -17.77 15.32
N GLN A 8 23.78 -16.62 15.78
CA GLN A 8 24.21 -16.02 17.04
C GLN A 8 23.95 -16.95 18.23
N PHE A 9 22.77 -17.57 18.32
CA PHE A 9 22.47 -18.54 19.39
C PHE A 9 23.37 -19.78 19.37
N ARG A 10 23.86 -20.21 18.20
CA ARG A 10 24.70 -21.40 18.05
C ARG A 10 26.19 -21.11 18.27
N GLU A 11 26.66 -19.96 17.80
CA GLU A 11 28.10 -19.66 17.67
C GLU A 11 28.63 -18.75 18.77
N ILE A 12 27.81 -17.94 19.43
CA ILE A 12 28.26 -17.02 20.48
C ILE A 12 28.00 -17.67 21.85
N PRO A 13 29.05 -18.04 22.61
CA PRO A 13 28.90 -18.65 23.92
C PRO A 13 28.24 -17.67 24.90
N GLY A 14 27.40 -18.17 25.81
CA GLY A 14 26.80 -17.34 26.85
C GLY A 14 25.49 -16.65 26.48
N ILE A 15 25.08 -16.63 25.19
CA ILE A 15 23.85 -15.91 24.78
C ILE A 15 22.60 -16.56 25.38
N MET A 16 22.48 -17.89 25.35
CA MET A 16 21.31 -18.59 25.90
C MET A 16 21.27 -18.49 27.43
N GLU A 17 22.44 -18.37 28.08
CA GLU A 17 22.57 -18.14 29.51
C GLU A 17 22.44 -16.66 29.91
N GLY A 18 22.26 -15.75 28.95
CA GLY A 18 22.13 -14.30 29.18
C GLY A 18 23.42 -13.59 29.60
N LYS A 19 24.59 -14.22 29.42
CA LYS A 19 25.92 -13.69 29.76
C LYS A 19 26.71 -13.19 28.56
N GLY A 20 26.37 -13.65 27.35
CA GLY A 20 27.00 -13.24 26.09
C GLY A 20 26.29 -12.03 25.50
N GLU A 21 27.04 -11.12 24.90
CA GLU A 21 26.49 -9.95 24.21
C GLU A 21 26.09 -10.30 22.76
N PRO A 22 24.82 -10.06 22.35
CA PRO A 22 24.38 -10.28 20.98
C PRO A 22 24.96 -9.25 20.00
N GLU A 23 25.14 -9.66 18.74
CA GLU A 23 25.59 -8.78 17.67
C GLU A 23 24.40 -8.05 17.04
N TYR A 24 23.91 -7.01 17.71
CA TYR A 24 22.74 -6.24 17.27
C TYR A 24 22.95 -5.55 15.91
N ASP A 25 24.16 -5.04 15.66
CA ASP A 25 24.49 -4.32 14.43
C ASP A 25 24.28 -5.16 13.17
N LYS A 26 24.52 -6.47 13.25
CA LYS A 26 24.29 -7.40 12.13
C LYS A 26 22.81 -7.51 11.79
N CYS A 27 21.95 -7.63 12.81
CA CYS A 27 20.50 -7.67 12.60
C CYS A 27 19.98 -6.35 11.99
N VAL A 28 20.49 -5.21 12.48
CA VAL A 28 20.15 -3.88 11.94
C VAL A 28 20.61 -3.73 10.49
N ALA A 29 21.82 -4.17 10.15
CA ALA A 29 22.36 -4.10 8.80
C ALA A 29 21.50 -4.92 7.81
N ILE A 30 21.04 -6.11 8.21
CA ILE A 30 20.18 -6.96 7.37
C ILE A 30 18.84 -6.29 7.08
N SER A 31 18.15 -5.77 8.11
CA SER A 31 16.85 -5.13 7.91
C SER A 31 16.97 -3.83 7.11
N THR A 32 18.00 -3.02 7.37
CA THR A 32 18.27 -1.75 6.67
C THR A 32 18.62 -1.99 5.20
N GLY A 33 19.53 -2.91 4.91
CA GLY A 33 19.92 -3.21 3.53
C GLY A 33 18.75 -3.76 2.72
N ALA A 34 17.92 -4.62 3.34
CA ALA A 34 16.73 -5.16 2.69
C ALA A 34 15.65 -4.10 2.45
N SER A 35 15.34 -3.26 3.45
CA SER A 35 14.27 -2.27 3.34
C SER A 35 14.55 -1.23 2.26
N ILE A 36 15.76 -0.66 2.23
CA ILE A 36 16.16 0.33 1.21
C ILE A 36 16.06 -0.26 -0.19
N LYS A 37 16.58 -1.48 -0.40
CA LYS A 37 16.57 -2.11 -1.73
C LYS A 37 15.16 -2.49 -2.20
N LYS A 38 14.31 -2.96 -1.28
CA LYS A 38 12.98 -3.49 -1.62
C LYS A 38 11.90 -2.42 -1.72
N MET A 39 12.08 -1.26 -1.09
CA MET A 39 11.11 -0.15 -1.16
C MET A 39 11.08 0.56 -2.53
N VAL A 40 12.17 0.50 -3.30
CA VAL A 40 12.27 1.16 -4.61
C VAL A 40 11.20 0.64 -5.59
N LEU A 41 10.99 -0.67 -5.63
CA LEU A 41 10.06 -1.29 -6.57
C LEU A 41 8.59 -0.85 -6.38
N PRO A 42 7.96 -0.99 -5.19
CA PRO A 42 6.59 -0.53 -4.99
C PRO A 42 6.44 0.98 -5.15
N GLY A 43 7.47 1.77 -4.78
CA GLY A 43 7.48 3.21 -5.03
C GLY A 43 7.49 3.54 -6.53
N ALA A 44 8.33 2.85 -7.31
CA ALA A 44 8.40 3.01 -8.75
C ALA A 44 7.08 2.65 -9.44
N ILE A 45 6.43 1.55 -9.05
CA ILE A 45 5.13 1.14 -9.62
C ILE A 45 4.08 2.24 -9.40
N THR A 46 4.04 2.84 -8.21
CA THR A 46 3.07 3.88 -7.85
C THR A 46 3.18 5.12 -8.74
N ILE A 47 4.39 5.45 -9.21
CA ILE A 47 4.63 6.61 -10.08
C ILE A 47 4.51 6.23 -11.56
N LEU A 48 5.11 5.12 -11.96
CA LEU A 48 5.21 4.73 -13.37
C LEU A 48 3.87 4.23 -13.92
N ALA A 49 3.07 3.51 -13.14
CA ALA A 49 1.81 2.95 -13.63
C ALA A 49 0.83 4.01 -14.17
N PRO A 50 0.49 5.10 -13.45
CA PRO A 50 -0.39 6.13 -13.98
C PRO A 50 0.22 6.87 -15.19
N LEU A 51 1.55 7.04 -15.24
CA LEU A 51 2.23 7.63 -16.40
C LEU A 51 2.08 6.75 -17.64
N LEU A 52 2.38 5.46 -17.51
CA LEU A 52 2.30 4.51 -18.63
C LEU A 52 0.87 4.38 -19.13
N VAL A 53 -0.11 4.20 -18.23
CA VAL A 53 -1.51 4.08 -18.63
C VAL A 53 -2.02 5.39 -19.24
N GLY A 54 -1.70 6.54 -18.63
CA GLY A 54 -2.12 7.85 -19.12
C GLY A 54 -1.60 8.17 -20.52
N PHE A 55 -0.30 8.01 -20.77
CA PHE A 55 0.31 8.40 -22.04
C PHE A 55 0.19 7.35 -23.15
N ILE A 56 0.09 6.05 -22.82
CA ILE A 56 0.02 4.99 -23.84
C ILE A 56 -1.43 4.64 -24.18
N VAL A 57 -2.31 4.57 -23.18
CA VAL A 57 -3.69 4.08 -23.36
C VAL A 57 -4.68 5.24 -23.42
N GLY A 58 -4.51 6.24 -22.56
CA GLY A 58 -5.31 7.46 -22.56
C GLY A 58 -5.98 7.78 -21.21
N PRO A 59 -6.61 8.97 -21.12
CA PRO A 59 -7.16 9.48 -19.87
C PRO A 59 -8.37 8.69 -19.35
N GLU A 60 -9.22 8.14 -20.21
CA GLU A 60 -10.38 7.33 -19.80
C GLU A 60 -9.93 6.02 -19.14
N ALA A 61 -8.93 5.35 -19.73
CA ALA A 61 -8.34 4.13 -19.17
C ALA A 61 -7.63 4.41 -17.84
N LEU A 62 -6.94 5.56 -17.72
CA LEU A 62 -6.35 6.01 -16.46
C LEU A 62 -7.42 6.19 -15.38
N GLY A 63 -8.56 6.82 -15.71
CA GLY A 63 -9.70 6.95 -14.80
C GLY A 63 -10.22 5.59 -14.32
N GLY A 64 -10.39 4.63 -15.24
CA GLY A 64 -10.79 3.26 -14.92
C GLY A 64 -9.80 2.53 -14.02
N MET A 65 -8.50 2.67 -14.28
CA MET A 65 -7.43 2.12 -13.45
C MET A 65 -7.50 2.67 -12.02
N LEU A 66 -7.65 3.99 -11.85
CA LEU A 66 -7.74 4.63 -10.53
C LEU A 66 -8.98 4.19 -9.76
N ALA A 67 -10.14 4.11 -10.44
CA ALA A 67 -11.37 3.62 -9.84
C ALA A 67 -11.21 2.16 -9.35
N GLY A 68 -10.67 1.29 -10.21
CA GLY A 68 -10.40 -0.12 -9.88
C GLY A 68 -9.39 -0.27 -8.73
N ALA A 69 -8.29 0.46 -8.78
CA ALA A 69 -7.27 0.47 -7.72
C ALA A 69 -7.84 0.97 -6.38
N THR A 70 -8.75 1.93 -6.42
CA THR A 70 -9.40 2.46 -5.20
C THR A 70 -10.30 1.40 -4.56
N VAL A 71 -11.25 0.84 -5.32
CA VAL A 71 -12.22 -0.13 -4.74
C VAL A 71 -11.54 -1.41 -4.27
N SER A 72 -10.56 -1.91 -5.03
CA SER A 72 -9.81 -3.12 -4.64
C SER A 72 -8.83 -2.85 -3.50
N GLY A 73 -8.08 -1.76 -3.59
CA GLY A 73 -7.04 -1.42 -2.63
C GLY A 73 -7.59 -1.04 -1.25
N VAL A 74 -8.72 -0.32 -1.17
CA VAL A 74 -9.34 0.01 0.13
C VAL A 74 -9.78 -1.26 0.86
N LEU A 75 -10.47 -2.18 0.17
CA LEU A 75 -10.91 -3.44 0.76
C LEU A 75 -9.72 -4.30 1.22
N MET A 76 -8.68 -4.39 0.38
CA MET A 76 -7.47 -5.15 0.72
C MET A 76 -6.72 -4.54 1.91
N GLY A 77 -6.56 -3.22 1.94
CA GLY A 77 -5.91 -2.52 3.05
C GLY A 77 -6.65 -2.71 4.37
N MET A 78 -7.98 -2.61 4.36
CA MET A 78 -8.80 -2.88 5.55
C MET A 78 -8.67 -4.33 6.03
N PHE A 79 -8.73 -5.29 5.10
CA PHE A 79 -8.55 -6.71 5.44
C PHE A 79 -7.19 -6.96 6.09
N GLN A 80 -6.10 -6.46 5.51
CA GLN A 80 -4.74 -6.67 6.01
C GLN A 80 -4.54 -6.05 7.40
N ASN A 81 -4.98 -4.82 7.60
CA ASN A 81 -4.89 -4.13 8.89
C ASN A 81 -5.68 -4.86 9.98
N ASN A 82 -6.92 -5.25 9.68
CA ASN A 82 -7.80 -5.89 10.65
C ASN A 82 -7.36 -7.32 10.96
N ALA A 83 -6.98 -8.10 9.94
CA ALA A 83 -6.53 -9.48 10.13
C ALA A 83 -5.23 -9.54 10.95
N GLY A 84 -4.24 -8.70 10.62
CA GLY A 84 -2.99 -8.64 11.37
C GLY A 84 -3.19 -8.15 12.81
N GLY A 85 -4.04 -7.14 13.02
CA GLY A 85 -4.40 -6.68 14.37
C GLY A 85 -5.15 -7.73 15.19
N ALA A 86 -6.03 -8.50 14.55
CA ALA A 86 -6.75 -9.59 15.21
C ALA A 86 -5.79 -10.71 15.66
N TRP A 87 -4.84 -11.10 14.82
CA TRP A 87 -3.84 -12.11 15.19
C TRP A 87 -2.91 -11.64 16.32
N ASP A 88 -2.46 -10.38 16.31
CA ASP A 88 -1.66 -9.84 17.42
C ASP A 88 -2.44 -9.83 18.74
N ASN A 89 -3.71 -9.39 18.69
CA ASN A 89 -4.57 -9.36 19.87
C ASN A 89 -4.88 -10.78 20.38
N ALA A 90 -5.05 -11.75 19.49
CA ALA A 90 -5.21 -13.15 19.86
C ALA A 90 -3.94 -13.70 20.54
N LYS A 91 -2.75 -13.43 20.02
CA LYS A 91 -1.49 -13.79 20.69
C LYS A 91 -1.42 -13.15 22.09
N LYS A 92 -1.70 -11.85 22.20
CA LYS A 92 -1.68 -11.11 23.48
C LYS A 92 -2.68 -11.66 24.50
N SER A 93 -3.82 -12.24 24.09
CA SER A 93 -4.77 -12.86 25.03
C SER A 93 -4.19 -14.13 25.66
N PHE A 94 -3.53 -14.98 24.88
CA PHE A 94 -2.82 -16.16 25.40
C PHE A 94 -1.62 -15.78 26.30
N GLU A 95 -0.93 -14.67 26.03
CA GLU A 95 0.14 -14.16 26.90
C GLU A 95 -0.36 -13.67 28.25
N LYS A 96 -1.61 -13.17 28.33
CA LYS A 96 -2.28 -12.75 29.58
C LYS A 96 -2.95 -13.90 30.33
N GLY A 97 -3.08 -15.06 29.69
CA GLY A 97 -3.91 -16.15 30.18
C GLY A 97 -5.35 -16.01 29.68
N VAL A 98 -5.82 -16.98 28.89
CA VAL A 98 -7.18 -16.98 28.34
C VAL A 98 -7.88 -18.29 28.67
N ASP A 99 -9.12 -18.19 29.15
CA ASP A 99 -9.98 -19.35 29.37
C ASP A 99 -10.76 -19.69 28.11
N ILE A 100 -10.57 -20.90 27.61
CA ILE A 100 -11.29 -21.43 26.45
C ILE A 100 -11.94 -22.74 26.87
N GLN A 101 -13.27 -22.79 26.84
CA GLN A 101 -14.06 -24.00 27.18
C GLN A 101 -13.74 -24.57 28.58
N GLY A 102 -13.48 -23.71 29.56
CA GLY A 102 -13.18 -24.11 30.94
C GLY A 102 -11.73 -24.53 31.19
N GLN A 103 -10.83 -24.38 30.20
CA GLN A 103 -9.40 -24.60 30.35
C GLN A 103 -8.63 -23.29 30.16
N THR A 104 -7.77 -22.96 31.12
CA THR A 104 -6.89 -21.79 31.04
C THR A 104 -5.65 -22.13 30.21
N TYR A 105 -5.43 -21.36 29.15
CA TYR A 105 -4.25 -21.46 28.30
C TYR A 105 -3.31 -20.28 28.57
N HIS A 106 -2.02 -20.59 28.71
CA HIS A 106 -0.97 -19.62 29.01
C HIS A 106 0.11 -19.59 27.92
N LYS A 107 1.05 -18.64 28.08
CA LYS A 107 2.27 -18.54 27.27
C LYS A 107 3.02 -19.87 27.22
N GLY A 108 3.39 -20.30 26.02
CA GLY A 108 4.11 -21.56 25.77
C GLY A 108 3.22 -22.77 25.49
N SER A 109 1.90 -22.67 25.71
CA SER A 109 0.94 -23.68 25.26
C SER A 109 0.90 -23.82 23.73
N ASP A 110 0.41 -24.94 23.22
CA ASP A 110 0.34 -25.15 21.77
C ASP A 110 -0.60 -24.15 21.05
N PRO A 111 -1.77 -23.79 21.59
CA PRO A 111 -2.58 -22.70 21.05
C PRO A 111 -1.85 -21.35 21.04
N HIS A 112 -1.04 -21.05 22.06
CA HIS A 112 -0.21 -19.84 22.07
C HIS A 112 0.82 -19.86 20.94
N LYS A 113 1.51 -20.99 20.70
CA LYS A 113 2.45 -21.11 19.55
C LYS A 113 1.75 -20.90 18.21
N ALA A 114 0.54 -21.43 18.04
CA ALA A 114 -0.27 -21.21 16.85
C ALA A 114 -0.63 -19.72 16.67
N ALA A 115 -1.01 -19.04 17.76
CA ALA A 115 -1.28 -17.61 17.74
C ALA A 115 -0.04 -16.76 17.41
N VAL A 116 1.14 -17.14 17.90
CA VAL A 116 2.43 -16.51 17.52
C VAL A 116 2.67 -16.66 16.02
N THR A 117 2.45 -17.85 15.44
CA THR A 117 2.55 -18.04 13.99
C THR A 117 1.58 -17.12 13.24
N GLY A 118 0.32 -17.02 13.69
CA GLY A 118 -0.66 -16.10 13.11
C GLY A 118 -0.21 -14.64 13.14
N ASP A 119 0.34 -14.18 14.27
CA ASP A 119 0.87 -12.82 14.40
C ASP A 119 2.05 -12.57 13.46
N THR A 120 2.99 -13.52 13.33
CA THR A 120 4.11 -13.38 12.39
C THR A 120 3.69 -13.34 10.91
N VAL A 121 2.55 -13.95 10.56
CA VAL A 121 1.92 -13.80 9.24
C VAL A 121 1.22 -12.44 9.12
N GLY A 122 0.66 -11.93 10.22
CA GLY A 122 -0.03 -10.65 10.31
C GLY A 122 0.89 -9.41 10.35
N ASP A 123 2.14 -9.54 10.80
CA ASP A 123 3.08 -8.42 10.91
C ASP A 123 3.32 -7.71 9.56
N PRO A 124 3.64 -8.42 8.45
CA PRO A 124 3.75 -7.76 7.15
C PRO A 124 2.44 -7.12 6.68
N PHE A 125 1.29 -7.66 7.09
CA PHE A 125 -0.02 -7.15 6.68
C PHE A 125 -0.36 -5.84 7.39
N LYS A 126 -0.26 -5.79 8.73
CA LYS A 126 -0.68 -4.63 9.52
C LYS A 126 0.38 -3.52 9.57
N ASP A 127 1.66 -3.85 9.44
CA ASP A 127 2.75 -2.87 9.62
C ASP A 127 3.44 -2.47 8.31
N THR A 128 3.21 -3.20 7.21
CA THR A 128 3.83 -2.88 5.91
C THR A 128 2.80 -2.69 4.81
N SER A 129 2.14 -3.75 4.34
CA SER A 129 1.33 -3.66 3.12
C SER A 129 0.00 -2.95 3.33
N GLY A 130 -0.69 -3.21 4.43
CA GLY A 130 -2.02 -2.68 4.72
C GLY A 130 -2.05 -1.16 4.84
N PRO A 131 -1.19 -0.53 5.66
CA PRO A 131 -1.11 0.92 5.74
C PRO A 131 -0.60 1.55 4.43
N SER A 132 0.34 0.89 3.75
CA SER A 132 0.92 1.38 2.49
C SER A 132 -0.08 1.42 1.34
N MET A 133 -1.11 0.56 1.36
CA MET A 133 -2.13 0.52 0.30
C MET A 133 -2.89 1.85 0.17
N ASN A 134 -3.19 2.51 1.29
CA ASN A 134 -3.84 3.82 1.29
C ASN A 134 -2.95 4.90 0.66
N ILE A 135 -1.65 4.86 0.95
CA ILE A 135 -0.67 5.79 0.38
C ILE A 135 -0.52 5.54 -1.12
N LEU A 136 -0.44 4.28 -1.54
CA LEU A 136 -0.32 3.89 -2.94
C LEU A 136 -1.49 4.45 -3.78
N ILE A 137 -2.73 4.28 -3.32
CA ILE A 137 -3.92 4.81 -4.02
C ILE A 137 -3.87 6.33 -4.12
N LYS A 138 -3.58 7.02 -3.01
CA LYS A 138 -3.53 8.49 -2.99
C LYS A 138 -2.42 9.05 -3.88
N LEU A 139 -1.24 8.45 -3.84
CA LEU A 139 -0.12 8.89 -4.67
C LEU A 139 -0.38 8.66 -6.15
N MET A 140 -0.94 7.51 -6.54
CA MET A 140 -1.32 7.28 -7.94
C MET A 140 -2.33 8.33 -8.42
N SER A 141 -3.34 8.65 -7.61
CA SER A 141 -4.35 9.67 -7.93
C SER A 141 -3.74 11.07 -8.05
N ILE A 142 -2.79 11.43 -7.19
CA ILE A 142 -2.08 12.72 -7.27
C ILE A 142 -1.23 12.78 -8.54
N VAL A 143 -0.48 11.73 -8.87
CA VAL A 143 0.33 11.69 -10.09
C VAL A 143 -0.56 11.82 -11.33
N ALA A 144 -1.68 11.09 -11.37
CA ALA A 144 -2.65 11.18 -12.46
C ALA A 144 -3.26 12.59 -12.60
N LEU A 145 -3.57 13.24 -11.48
CA LEU A 145 -4.08 14.61 -11.48
C LEU A 145 -3.04 15.62 -12.01
N VAL A 146 -1.76 15.43 -11.65
CA VAL A 146 -0.67 16.31 -12.12
C VAL A 146 -0.47 16.21 -13.64
N ILE A 147 -0.61 15.02 -14.22
CA ILE A 147 -0.44 14.82 -15.67
C ILE A 147 -1.71 15.09 -16.48
N ALA A 148 -2.88 15.21 -15.85
CA ALA A 148 -4.15 15.36 -16.54
C ALA A 148 -4.21 16.55 -17.52
N PRO A 149 -3.70 17.77 -17.21
CA PRO A 149 -3.67 18.87 -18.18
C PRO A 149 -2.80 18.56 -19.40
N THR A 150 -1.67 17.88 -19.19
CA THR A 150 -0.78 17.47 -20.28
C THR A 150 -1.45 16.44 -21.18
N LEU A 151 -2.15 15.46 -20.60
CA LEU A 151 -2.93 14.48 -21.37
C LEU A 151 -4.07 15.14 -22.15
N ALA A 152 -4.76 16.13 -21.57
CA ALA A 152 -5.81 16.86 -22.26
C ALA A 152 -5.29 17.64 -23.49
N ASN A 153 -4.09 18.24 -23.38
CA ASN A 153 -3.44 18.94 -24.48
C ASN A 153 -2.97 17.98 -25.59
N ILE A 154 -2.41 16.82 -25.24
CA ILE A 154 -1.89 15.83 -26.21
C ILE A 154 -3.02 15.09 -26.91
N ASN A 155 -4.05 14.69 -26.16
CA ASN A 155 -5.16 13.90 -26.68
C ASN A 155 -6.22 14.76 -27.37
N GLY A 156 -5.99 16.07 -27.48
CA GLY A 156 -6.81 16.98 -28.26
C GLY A 156 -8.26 16.97 -27.81
N THR A 157 -8.58 17.70 -26.74
CA THR A 157 -9.92 18.27 -26.65
C THR A 157 -10.07 19.34 -27.75
N ASN A 158 -10.34 18.88 -28.98
CA ASN A 158 -10.97 19.68 -30.05
C ASN A 158 -12.32 20.28 -29.58
N ASN A 159 -12.80 19.92 -28.39
CA ASN A 159 -14.03 20.42 -27.79
C ASN A 159 -13.95 21.88 -27.33
N HIS A 160 -12.77 22.46 -27.10
CA HIS A 160 -12.66 23.90 -26.81
C HIS A 160 -12.85 24.76 -28.07
N ASP A 161 -12.51 24.25 -29.25
CA ASP A 161 -12.70 24.96 -30.52
C ASP A 161 -14.14 24.83 -31.04
N GLU A 162 -14.82 23.70 -30.82
CA GLU A 162 -16.23 23.55 -31.22
C GLU A 162 -17.19 24.34 -30.33
N ALA A 163 -17.00 24.36 -29.01
CA ALA A 163 -17.86 25.15 -28.12
C ALA A 163 -17.71 26.66 -28.37
N ALA A 164 -16.49 27.13 -28.68
CA ALA A 164 -16.23 28.52 -29.05
C ALA A 164 -16.79 28.88 -30.44
N LYS A 165 -16.69 27.98 -31.42
CA LYS A 165 -17.29 28.16 -32.77
C LYS A 165 -18.82 28.16 -32.73
N VAL A 166 -19.45 27.30 -31.93
CA VAL A 166 -20.92 27.26 -31.79
C VAL A 166 -21.45 28.54 -31.13
N GLN A 167 -20.74 29.09 -30.14
CA GLN A 167 -21.10 30.37 -29.53
C GLN A 167 -20.92 31.57 -30.47
N GLN A 168 -19.84 31.62 -31.26
CA GLN A 168 -19.67 32.67 -32.28
C GLN A 168 -20.72 32.59 -33.38
N THR A 169 -21.05 31.39 -33.86
CA THR A 169 -22.04 31.20 -34.94
C THR A 169 -23.44 31.62 -34.47
N GLN A 170 -23.84 31.28 -33.24
CA GLN A 170 -25.13 31.71 -32.67
C GLN A 170 -25.20 33.22 -32.35
N GLN A 171 -24.06 33.87 -32.06
CA GLN A 171 -24.02 35.31 -31.85
C GLN A 171 -24.17 36.07 -33.18
N VAL A 172 -23.52 35.60 -34.25
CA VAL A 172 -23.61 36.22 -35.58
C VAL A 172 -25.03 36.08 -36.16
N GLU A 173 -25.66 34.90 -36.06
CA GLU A 173 -27.06 34.71 -36.49
C GLU A 173 -28.04 35.60 -35.71
N LYS A 174 -27.86 35.76 -34.39
CA LYS A 174 -28.71 36.66 -33.59
C LYS A 174 -28.56 38.13 -33.99
N VAL A 175 -27.37 38.55 -34.41
CA VAL A 175 -27.14 39.95 -34.85
C VAL A 175 -27.75 40.21 -36.22
N GLU A 176 -27.68 39.26 -37.16
CA GLU A 176 -28.33 39.38 -38.48
C GLU A 176 -29.87 39.39 -38.40
N VAL A 177 -30.47 38.61 -37.50
CA VAL A 177 -31.94 38.56 -37.33
C VAL A 177 -32.49 39.83 -36.66
N VAL A 178 -31.68 40.57 -35.89
CA VAL A 178 -32.08 41.83 -35.24
C VAL A 178 -31.88 43.04 -36.16
N GLN A 179 -31.13 42.91 -37.26
CA GLN A 179 -30.87 43.98 -38.23
C GLN A 179 -31.73 43.92 -39.51
N LYS A 180 -32.73 43.03 -39.58
CA LYS A 180 -33.80 43.02 -40.58
C LYS A 180 -35.14 43.38 -39.93
#